data_AF-A0A6V7PIV4-F1
#
_entry.id   AF-A0A6V7PIV4-F1
#
_cell.length_a   1.000
_cell.length_b   1.000
_cell.length_c   1.000
_cell.angle_alpha   90.00
_cell.angle_beta   90.00
_cell.angle_gamma   90.00
#
_symmetry.space_group_name_H-M   'P 1'
#
loop_
_entity.id
_entity.type
_entity.pdbx_description
1 polymer ?
#
loop_
_entity_poly.entity_id
_entity_poly.type
_entity_poly.pdbx_seq_one_letter_code
_entity_poly.pdbx_strand_id
1 'polypeptide(L)'
;MSFHQKLAAGLLMLAASAFALVALPAAVRYINAWNERRREISNYEVLLVMVLVAGLASLTEMIGYNNMMMSFLLGLVFPREGPTMRTMMARLAFPVHNVVLPLYFAVTGMRRTSRSWPGPHGVRTVGTAVLVVVLSTVGKVAGTVAAANHLKIPFREGMVLGFILNAKGHVDIITMSVARKQGVWGEQAFIVLLITVFVNTLMAGPAAAAIVRRERSAFRYHSQGLEWTRLDGELRVLTCVHGPRDVLPMLSLAELSGGTSRTPIAVYLLHLVELTQKYAITLMYHQRPEQDVDSVGGVIAGDDADYGGDDVRQVNVVVDAFTRESSITVRQMTAVSSYANMHEDVCNGAEDIRACLVLAPSTRSRGT
;
A
#
# COMPACT_ATOMS: atom_id res chain seq x y z
N MET A 1 15.98 36.06 26.72
CA MET A 1 14.88 35.15 27.11
C MET A 1 15.33 34.34 28.31
N SER A 2 14.68 34.55 29.47
CA SER A 2 14.98 33.84 30.72
C SER A 2 14.75 32.32 30.55
N PHE A 3 15.54 31.50 31.26
CA PHE A 3 15.40 30.04 31.30
C PHE A 3 13.95 29.61 31.60
N HIS A 4 13.28 30.31 32.52
CA HIS A 4 11.87 30.10 32.86
C HIS A 4 10.92 30.34 31.67
N GLN A 5 11.24 31.29 30.79
CA GLN A 5 10.42 31.63 29.63
C GLN A 5 10.53 30.57 28.53
N LYS A 6 11.72 29.97 28.35
CA LYS A 6 11.91 28.82 27.44
C LYS A 6 11.22 27.57 27.98
N LEU A 7 11.28 27.36 29.29
CA LEU A 7 10.67 26.20 29.95
C LEU A 7 9.14 26.28 29.93
N ALA A 8 8.56 27.47 30.19
CA ALA A 8 7.12 27.71 30.07
C ALA A 8 6.63 27.54 28.62
N ALA A 9 7.37 28.05 27.63
CA ALA A 9 7.04 27.85 26.22
C ALA A 9 7.08 26.37 25.83
N GLY A 10 8.09 25.62 26.29
CA GLY A 10 8.19 24.17 26.07
C GLY A 10 7.06 23.36 26.70
N LEU A 11 6.61 23.73 27.90
CA LEU A 11 5.48 23.08 28.57
C LEU A 11 4.16 23.35 27.82
N LEU A 12 3.94 24.60 27.40
CA LEU A 12 2.74 24.99 26.64
C LEU A 12 2.70 24.27 25.28
N MET A 13 3.86 24.14 24.65
CA MET A 13 4.10 23.33 23.45
C MET A 13 3.68 21.87 23.62
N LEU A 14 4.15 21.21 24.69
CA LEU A 14 3.79 19.83 24.99
C LEU A 14 2.29 19.69 25.27
N ALA A 15 1.73 20.58 26.08
CA ALA A 15 0.31 20.58 26.42
C ALA A 15 -0.59 20.76 25.18
N ALA A 16 -0.26 21.70 24.28
CA ALA A 16 -1.01 21.92 23.04
C ALA A 16 -0.93 20.72 22.09
N SER A 17 0.25 20.10 21.95
CA SER A 17 0.41 18.89 21.14
C SER A 17 -0.37 17.71 21.72
N ALA A 18 -0.31 17.50 23.05
CA ALA A 18 -1.06 16.45 23.72
C ALA A 18 -2.58 16.69 23.60
N PHE A 19 -3.04 17.93 23.78
CA PHE A 19 -4.43 18.30 23.59
C PHE A 19 -4.91 17.97 22.18
N ALA A 20 -4.15 18.37 21.16
CA ALA A 20 -4.51 18.09 19.77
C ALA A 20 -4.52 16.57 19.46
N LEU A 21 -3.58 15.81 20.03
CA LEU A 21 -3.54 14.34 19.87
C LEU A 21 -4.67 13.62 20.59
N VAL A 22 -5.25 14.18 21.65
CA VAL A 22 -6.39 13.59 22.36
C VAL A 22 -7.73 14.08 21.81
N ALA A 23 -7.84 15.36 21.47
CA ALA A 23 -9.07 15.99 20.99
C ALA A 23 -9.52 15.41 19.65
N LEU A 24 -8.58 15.17 18.73
CA LEU A 24 -8.90 14.62 17.41
C LEU A 24 -9.52 13.20 17.47
N PRO A 25 -8.90 12.18 18.08
CA PRO A 25 -9.50 10.86 18.16
C PRO A 25 -10.77 10.85 19.00
N ALA A 26 -10.87 11.70 20.03
CA ALA A 26 -12.11 11.83 20.82
C ALA A 26 -13.26 12.38 19.97
N ALA A 27 -13.02 13.43 19.18
CA ALA A 27 -14.01 14.01 18.29
C ALA A 27 -14.44 13.03 17.18
N VAL A 28 -13.49 12.32 16.56
CA VAL A 28 -13.80 11.33 15.52
C VAL A 28 -14.53 10.12 16.10
N ARG A 29 -14.18 9.65 17.31
CA ARG A 29 -14.94 8.59 18.00
C ARG A 29 -16.35 9.02 18.35
N TYR A 30 -16.54 10.28 18.76
CA TYR A 30 -17.86 10.83 19.05
C TYR A 30 -18.74 10.87 17.78
N ILE A 31 -18.18 11.32 16.65
CA ILE A 31 -18.86 11.32 15.35
C ILE A 31 -19.19 9.88 14.91
N ASN A 32 -18.25 8.95 15.06
CA ASN A 32 -18.48 7.53 14.74
C ASN A 32 -19.59 6.92 15.59
N ALA A 33 -19.64 7.20 16.90
CA ALA A 33 -20.67 6.69 17.80
C ALA A 33 -22.05 7.28 17.48
N TRP A 34 -22.11 8.55 17.06
CA TRP A 34 -23.36 9.18 16.63
C TRP A 34 -23.88 8.56 15.31
N ASN A 35 -22.97 8.15 14.44
CA ASN A 35 -23.26 7.62 13.10
C ASN A 35 -23.10 6.10 12.98
N GLU A 36 -23.19 5.36 14.09
CA GLU A 36 -22.98 3.90 14.13
C GLU A 36 -23.88 3.11 13.16
N ARG A 37 -25.05 3.67 12.81
CA ARG A 37 -26.00 3.05 11.86
C ARG A 37 -25.77 3.42 10.39
N ARG A 38 -24.87 4.37 10.09
CA ARG A 38 -24.63 4.87 8.72
C ARG A 38 -23.29 4.38 8.20
N ARG A 39 -23.33 3.73 7.03
CA ARG A 39 -22.15 3.20 6.34
C ARG A 39 -21.22 4.31 5.83
N GLU A 40 -21.78 5.48 5.55
CA GLU A 40 -21.06 6.65 5.05
C GLU A 40 -21.44 7.92 5.81
N ILE A 41 -20.44 8.77 5.97
CA ILE A 41 -20.53 10.06 6.62
C ILE A 41 -20.91 11.15 5.63
N SER A 42 -21.75 12.10 6.08
CA SER A 42 -22.18 13.24 5.26
C SER A 42 -21.00 14.15 4.87
N ASN A 43 -21.11 14.83 3.73
CA ASN A 43 -20.11 15.80 3.25
C ASN A 43 -19.76 16.86 4.32
N TYR A 44 -20.74 17.26 5.13
CA TYR A 44 -20.56 18.23 6.21
C TYR A 44 -19.63 17.73 7.31
N GLU A 45 -19.76 16.48 7.71
CA GLU A 45 -18.94 15.87 8.77
C GLU A 45 -17.50 15.63 8.29
N VAL A 46 -17.32 15.23 7.02
CA VAL A 46 -15.98 15.17 6.39
C VAL A 46 -15.32 16.54 6.40
N LEU A 47 -16.06 17.60 6.04
CA LEU A 47 -15.56 18.97 6.08
C LEU A 47 -15.21 19.40 7.52
N LEU A 48 -16.05 19.05 8.50
CA LEU A 48 -15.82 19.38 9.90
C LEU A 48 -14.54 18.73 10.44
N VAL A 49 -14.30 17.46 10.13
CA VAL A 49 -13.06 16.78 10.54
C VAL A 49 -11.84 17.36 9.82
N MET A 50 -11.95 17.74 8.54
CA MET A 50 -10.86 18.42 7.82
C MET A 50 -10.52 19.78 8.44
N VAL A 51 -11.53 20.59 8.78
CA VAL A 51 -11.34 21.88 9.46
C VAL A 51 -10.74 21.67 10.85
N LEU A 52 -11.16 20.63 11.57
CA LEU A 52 -10.58 20.26 12.87
C LEU A 52 -9.09 19.92 12.74
N VAL A 53 -8.72 19.06 11.79
CA VAL A 53 -7.31 18.71 11.53
C VAL A 53 -6.50 19.96 11.20
N ALA A 54 -6.98 20.79 10.27
CA ALA A 54 -6.29 22.00 9.85
C ALA A 54 -6.17 23.03 10.99
N GLY A 55 -7.22 23.16 11.81
CA GLY A 55 -7.25 24.06 12.97
C GLY A 55 -6.26 23.63 14.06
N LEU A 56 -6.24 22.33 14.42
CA LEU A 56 -5.29 21.79 15.39
C LEU A 56 -3.84 21.94 14.91
N ALA A 57 -3.58 21.66 13.63
CA ALA A 57 -2.25 21.79 13.07
C ALA A 57 -1.79 23.27 13.03
N SER A 58 -2.68 24.20 12.64
CA SER A 58 -2.42 25.65 12.65
C SER A 58 -2.20 26.21 14.05
N LEU A 59 -2.94 25.72 15.06
CA LEU A 59 -2.76 26.13 16.45
C LEU A 59 -1.36 25.78 16.96
N THR A 60 -0.83 24.61 16.57
CA THR A 60 0.55 24.22 16.92
C THR A 60 1.61 25.03 16.19
N GLU A 61 1.30 25.52 14.98
CA GLU A 61 2.20 26.41 14.23
C GLU A 61 2.34 27.78 14.90
N MET A 62 1.25 28.35 15.42
CA MET A 62 1.28 29.61 16.18
C MET A 62 2.18 29.53 17.42
N ILE A 63 2.32 28.34 18.00
CA ILE A 63 3.15 28.09 19.18
C ILE A 63 4.63 27.90 18.81
N GLY A 64 4.93 27.69 17.51
CA GLY A 64 6.29 27.59 16.98
C GLY A 64 6.73 26.18 16.61
N TYR A 65 5.82 25.20 16.55
CA TYR A 65 6.11 23.87 16.00
C TYR A 65 6.00 23.83 14.48
N ASN A 66 6.70 22.87 13.87
CA ASN A 66 6.53 22.59 12.45
C ASN A 66 5.18 21.91 12.22
N ASN A 67 4.28 22.63 11.56
CA ASN A 67 2.95 22.17 11.17
C ASN A 67 2.98 20.80 10.43
N MET A 68 4.03 20.51 9.65
CA MET A 68 4.17 19.21 8.97
C MET A 68 4.29 18.03 9.95
N MET A 69 5.07 18.20 11.02
CA MET A 69 5.25 17.13 12.01
C MET A 69 3.95 16.89 12.78
N MET A 70 3.23 17.96 13.13
CA MET A 70 1.95 17.86 13.81
C MET A 70 0.88 17.20 12.93
N SER A 71 0.78 17.60 11.67
CA SER A 71 -0.14 17.00 10.70
C SER A 71 0.11 15.49 10.55
N PHE A 72 1.38 15.07 10.57
CA PHE A 72 1.75 13.66 10.53
C PHE A 72 1.32 12.91 11.80
N LEU A 73 1.56 13.48 12.99
CA LEU A 73 1.14 12.88 14.25
C LEU A 73 -0.38 12.76 14.38
N LEU A 74 -1.12 13.78 13.93
CA LEU A 74 -2.59 13.73 13.89
C LEU A 74 -3.10 12.61 12.97
N GLY A 75 -2.43 12.38 11.82
CA GLY A 75 -2.73 11.25 10.94
C GLY A 75 -2.43 9.89 11.58
N LEU A 76 -1.35 9.78 12.38
CA LEU A 76 -0.99 8.54 13.09
C LEU A 76 -1.98 8.17 14.21
N VAL A 77 -2.48 9.18 14.92
CA VAL A 77 -3.44 9.01 16.02
C VAL A 77 -4.88 8.90 15.52
N PHE A 78 -5.12 9.17 14.24
CA PHE A 78 -6.43 9.05 13.62
C PHE A 78 -6.98 7.61 13.81
N PRO A 79 -8.22 7.45 14.30
CA PRO A 79 -8.78 6.12 14.58
C PRO A 79 -8.90 5.33 13.27
N ARG A 80 -8.39 4.09 13.29
CA ARG A 80 -8.38 3.19 12.13
C ARG A 80 -9.74 2.54 11.83
N GLU A 81 -10.68 2.64 12.77
CA GLU A 81 -11.98 1.97 12.72
C GLU A 81 -13.12 2.99 12.55
N GLY A 82 -14.17 2.56 11.86
CA GLY A 82 -15.43 3.31 11.72
C GLY A 82 -15.64 3.97 10.35
N PRO A 83 -16.86 4.46 10.09
CA PRO A 83 -17.27 5.01 8.80
C PRO A 83 -16.52 6.29 8.42
N THR A 84 -16.01 7.06 9.40
CA THR A 84 -15.21 8.28 9.13
C THR A 84 -13.93 7.97 8.37
N MET A 85 -13.18 6.95 8.79
CA MET A 85 -11.87 6.63 8.19
C MET A 85 -12.02 6.19 6.75
N ARG A 86 -12.95 5.25 6.48
CA ARG A 86 -13.21 4.72 5.13
C ARG A 86 -13.66 5.82 4.18
N THR A 87 -14.60 6.66 4.59
CA THR A 87 -15.09 7.76 3.74
C THR A 87 -14.04 8.85 3.52
N MET A 88 -13.26 9.19 4.53
CA MET A 88 -12.16 10.15 4.38
C MET A 88 -11.07 9.61 3.46
N MET A 89 -10.64 8.37 3.66
CA MET A 89 -9.57 7.78 2.87
C MET A 89 -9.95 7.70 1.39
N ALA A 90 -11.16 7.22 1.06
CA ALA A 90 -11.63 7.16 -0.32
C ALA A 90 -11.70 8.56 -0.97
N ARG A 91 -12.18 9.57 -0.24
CA ARG A 91 -12.35 10.93 -0.77
C ARG A 91 -11.06 11.73 -0.85
N LEU A 92 -10.11 11.51 0.07
CA LEU A 92 -8.83 12.20 0.06
C LEU A 92 -7.82 11.52 -0.86
N ALA A 93 -7.85 10.19 -1.01
CA ALA A 93 -6.88 9.48 -1.82
C ALA A 93 -6.82 10.02 -3.24
N PHE A 94 -7.97 10.17 -3.91
CA PHE A 94 -8.03 10.63 -5.29
C PHE A 94 -7.44 12.06 -5.51
N PRO A 95 -7.91 13.12 -4.83
CA PRO A 95 -7.37 14.47 -5.01
C PRO A 95 -5.92 14.59 -4.51
N VAL A 96 -5.54 13.87 -3.45
CA VAL A 96 -4.16 13.92 -2.95
C VAL A 96 -3.19 13.33 -3.97
N HIS A 97 -3.49 12.17 -4.55
CA HIS A 97 -2.60 11.52 -5.50
C HIS A 97 -2.60 12.21 -6.87
N ASN A 98 -3.74 12.69 -7.36
CA ASN A 98 -3.84 13.24 -8.71
C ASN A 98 -3.55 14.74 -8.80
N VAL A 99 -3.75 15.50 -7.71
CA VAL A 99 -3.61 16.96 -7.73
C VAL A 99 -2.52 17.42 -6.76
N VAL A 100 -2.62 17.07 -5.48
CA VAL A 100 -1.73 17.63 -4.43
C VAL A 100 -0.29 17.14 -4.59
N LEU A 101 -0.08 15.83 -4.77
CA LEU A 101 1.27 15.25 -4.94
C LEU A 101 1.98 15.81 -6.17
N PRO A 102 1.40 15.74 -7.39
CA PRO A 102 2.06 16.25 -8.60
C PRO A 102 2.34 17.74 -8.51
N LEU A 103 1.39 18.53 -7.97
CA LEU A 103 1.58 19.96 -7.75
C LEU A 103 2.70 20.23 -6.74
N TYR A 104 2.76 19.48 -5.64
CA TYR A 104 3.83 19.60 -4.65
C TYR A 104 5.20 19.35 -5.28
N PHE A 105 5.33 18.28 -6.07
CA PHE A 105 6.59 17.96 -6.76
C PHE A 105 6.93 19.02 -7.81
N ALA A 106 5.96 19.50 -8.59
CA ALA A 106 6.14 20.55 -9.59
C ALA A 106 6.62 21.86 -8.96
N VAL A 107 5.96 22.34 -7.89
CA VAL A 107 6.35 23.57 -7.19
C VAL A 107 7.71 23.42 -6.52
N THR A 108 7.98 22.28 -5.90
CA THR A 108 9.25 22.00 -5.23
C THR A 108 10.41 21.92 -6.22
N GLY A 109 10.19 21.35 -7.40
CA GLY A 109 11.16 21.30 -8.49
C GLY A 109 11.39 22.68 -9.13
N MET A 110 10.31 23.38 -9.51
CA MET A 110 10.38 24.67 -10.20
C MET A 110 11.08 25.75 -9.37
N ARG A 111 10.82 25.81 -8.05
CA ARG A 111 11.51 26.75 -7.14
C ARG A 111 13.02 26.52 -7.06
N ARG A 112 13.52 25.36 -7.48
CA ARG A 112 14.94 24.98 -7.38
C ARG A 112 15.67 25.00 -8.70
N THR A 113 15.01 24.68 -9.81
CA THR A 113 15.56 24.88 -11.17
C THR A 113 15.91 26.33 -11.43
N SER A 114 15.08 27.29 -10.95
CA SER A 114 15.30 28.71 -11.22
C SER A 114 16.46 29.35 -10.46
N ARG A 115 16.95 28.73 -9.37
CA ARG A 115 17.88 29.38 -8.43
C ARG A 115 19.33 28.94 -8.56
N SER A 116 19.63 27.89 -9.32
CA SER A 116 20.98 27.34 -9.34
C SER A 116 21.24 26.50 -10.59
N TRP A 117 21.07 27.09 -11.79
CA TRP A 117 21.78 26.52 -12.93
C TRP A 117 23.28 26.67 -12.62
N PRO A 118 24.04 25.57 -12.46
CA PRO A 118 25.46 25.69 -12.20
C PRO A 118 26.06 26.32 -13.44
N GLY A 119 26.75 27.45 -13.27
CA GLY A 119 27.64 27.98 -14.30
C GLY A 119 28.78 26.98 -14.62
N PRO A 120 29.98 27.43 -15.01
CA PRO A 120 31.05 26.60 -15.59
C PRO A 120 31.59 25.43 -14.72
N HIS A 121 31.06 25.18 -13.52
CA HIS A 121 31.39 24.04 -12.64
C HIS A 121 30.38 22.87 -12.71
N GLY A 122 29.44 22.85 -13.66
CA GLY A 122 28.40 21.83 -13.77
C GLY A 122 28.90 20.38 -13.78
N VAL A 123 30.06 20.11 -14.39
CA VAL A 123 30.64 18.76 -14.49
C VAL A 123 31.02 18.20 -13.12
N ARG A 124 31.55 19.04 -12.21
CA ARG A 124 31.96 18.61 -10.86
C ARG A 124 30.76 18.25 -9.99
N THR A 125 29.67 19.01 -10.12
CA THR A 125 28.41 18.77 -9.38
C THR A 125 27.69 17.51 -9.86
N VAL A 126 27.73 17.23 -11.16
CA VAL A 126 27.18 15.99 -11.71
C VAL A 126 28.00 14.79 -11.25
N GLY A 127 29.34 14.88 -11.28
CA GLY A 127 30.22 13.82 -10.79
C GLY A 127 29.98 13.48 -9.31
N THR A 128 29.83 14.48 -8.45
CA THR A 128 29.52 14.24 -7.03
C THR A 128 28.12 13.65 -6.84
N ALA A 129 27.12 14.08 -7.62
CA ALA A 129 25.78 13.50 -7.54
C ALA A 129 25.77 12.01 -7.94
N VAL A 130 26.44 11.65 -9.04
CA VAL A 130 26.54 10.25 -9.47
C VAL A 130 27.27 9.40 -8.43
N LEU A 131 28.37 9.90 -7.86
CA LEU A 131 29.09 9.19 -6.81
C LEU A 131 28.20 8.94 -5.58
N VAL A 132 27.45 9.96 -5.14
CA VAL A 132 26.55 9.85 -3.98
C VAL A 132 25.38 8.90 -4.27
N VAL A 133 24.84 8.90 -5.49
CA VAL A 133 23.83 7.93 -5.96
C VAL A 133 24.34 6.50 -5.85
N VAL A 134 25.51 6.22 -6.42
CA VAL A 134 26.11 4.88 -6.40
C VAL A 134 26.42 4.44 -4.97
N LEU A 135 27.03 5.32 -4.16
CA LEU A 135 27.37 4.98 -2.79
C LEU A 135 26.13 4.74 -1.91
N SER A 136 25.07 5.55 -2.10
CA SER A 136 23.80 5.42 -1.38
C SER A 136 23.07 4.14 -1.75
N THR A 137 22.99 3.82 -3.04
CA THR A 137 22.33 2.60 -3.53
C THR A 137 23.07 1.36 -3.09
N VAL A 138 24.39 1.29 -3.34
CA VAL A 138 25.23 0.15 -2.94
C VAL A 138 25.24 -0.03 -1.42
N GLY A 139 25.40 1.06 -0.65
CA GLY A 139 25.41 0.97 0.81
C GLY A 139 24.11 0.42 1.38
N LYS A 140 22.96 0.88 0.87
CA LYS A 140 21.65 0.37 1.32
C LYS A 140 21.41 -1.08 0.89
N VAL A 141 21.65 -1.41 -0.38
CA VAL A 141 21.42 -2.78 -0.89
C VAL A 141 22.36 -3.77 -0.22
N ALA A 142 23.65 -3.44 -0.10
CA ALA A 142 24.62 -4.31 0.57
C ALA A 142 24.27 -4.50 2.06
N GLY A 143 23.88 -3.42 2.75
CA GLY A 143 23.47 -3.49 4.16
C GLY A 143 22.22 -4.35 4.37
N THR A 144 21.23 -4.23 3.48
CA THR A 144 19.98 -4.99 3.60
C THR A 144 20.17 -6.45 3.24
N VAL A 145 21.01 -6.74 2.25
CA VAL A 145 21.39 -8.10 1.89
C VAL A 145 22.20 -8.75 3.01
N ALA A 146 23.13 -8.03 3.63
CA ALA A 146 23.88 -8.53 4.78
C ALA A 146 22.95 -8.86 5.96
N ALA A 147 22.01 -7.97 6.26
CA ALA A 147 20.99 -8.21 7.28
C ALA A 147 20.09 -9.41 6.91
N ALA A 148 19.61 -9.47 5.68
CA ALA A 148 18.78 -10.57 5.17
C ALA A 148 19.49 -11.93 5.30
N ASN A 149 20.78 -11.99 4.96
CA ASN A 149 21.58 -13.20 5.13
C ASN A 149 21.68 -13.62 6.60
N HIS A 150 21.85 -12.68 7.53
CA HIS A 150 21.85 -12.97 8.97
C HIS A 150 20.49 -13.48 9.46
N LEU A 151 19.40 -13.01 8.83
CA LEU A 151 18.02 -13.43 9.09
C LEU A 151 17.59 -14.68 8.31
N LYS A 152 18.49 -15.32 7.54
CA LYS A 152 18.22 -16.47 6.65
C LYS A 152 17.14 -16.22 5.59
N ILE A 153 16.93 -14.95 5.21
CA ILE A 153 16.07 -14.54 4.10
C ILE A 153 16.85 -14.73 2.79
N PRO A 154 16.23 -15.25 1.71
CA PRO A 154 16.93 -15.48 0.46
C PRO A 154 17.50 -14.17 -0.12
N PHE A 155 18.70 -14.25 -0.70
CA PHE A 155 19.45 -13.11 -1.24
C PHE A 155 18.61 -12.23 -2.19
N ARG A 156 17.72 -12.84 -2.98
CA ARG A 156 16.85 -12.13 -3.93
C ARG A 156 15.82 -11.25 -3.23
N GLU A 157 15.14 -11.76 -2.20
CA GLU A 157 14.23 -10.97 -1.37
C GLU A 157 14.98 -9.84 -0.66
N GLY A 158 16.21 -10.11 -0.19
CA GLY A 158 17.11 -9.10 0.39
C GLY A 158 17.49 -7.97 -0.58
N MET A 159 17.70 -8.28 -1.86
CA MET A 159 17.93 -7.27 -2.91
C MET A 159 16.67 -6.44 -3.19
N VAL A 160 15.51 -7.09 -3.32
CA VAL A 160 14.22 -6.39 -3.53
C VAL A 160 13.98 -5.42 -2.38
N LEU A 161 14.16 -5.87 -1.13
CA LEU A 161 14.03 -5.03 0.06
C LEU A 161 15.01 -3.84 0.03
N GLY A 162 16.26 -4.07 -0.41
CA GLY A 162 17.25 -3.02 -0.59
C GLY A 162 16.88 -1.94 -1.62
N PHE A 163 16.26 -2.35 -2.74
CA PHE A 163 15.75 -1.40 -3.73
C PHE A 163 14.50 -0.67 -3.23
N ILE A 164 13.60 -1.35 -2.53
CA ILE A 164 12.42 -0.70 -1.92
C ILE A 164 12.85 0.35 -0.88
N LEU A 165 13.93 0.12 -0.13
CA LEU A 165 14.50 1.11 0.80
C LEU A 165 15.16 2.31 0.12
N ASN A 166 15.37 2.25 -1.20
CA ASN A 166 15.74 3.39 -2.02
C ASN A 166 14.54 4.20 -2.52
N ALA A 167 13.31 3.65 -2.47
CA ALA A 167 12.10 4.40 -2.76
C ALA A 167 11.89 5.45 -1.66
N LYS A 168 12.33 6.67 -1.98
CA LYS A 168 12.43 7.75 -1.04
C LYS A 168 11.18 8.62 -1.13
N GLY A 169 10.53 8.84 0.00
CA GLY A 169 9.19 9.46 0.04
C GLY A 169 9.21 10.98 0.12
N HIS A 170 8.03 11.58 0.03
CA HIS A 170 7.80 13.02 0.26
C HIS A 170 8.35 13.51 1.62
N VAL A 171 8.31 12.65 2.64
CA VAL A 171 8.81 12.93 4.01
C VAL A 171 10.29 13.32 3.98
N ASP A 172 11.10 12.68 3.16
CA ASP A 172 12.53 12.97 3.11
C ASP A 172 12.83 14.35 2.53
N ILE A 173 12.08 14.75 1.51
CA ILE A 173 12.20 16.09 0.91
C ILE A 173 11.83 17.16 1.94
N ILE A 174 10.81 16.90 2.76
CA ILE A 174 10.45 17.77 3.90
C ILE A 174 11.63 17.87 4.88
N THR A 175 12.14 16.73 5.36
CA THR A 175 13.21 16.71 6.37
C THR A 175 14.44 17.46 5.87
N MET A 176 14.84 17.26 4.62
CA MET A 176 15.94 18.00 4.01
C MET A 176 15.64 19.50 3.90
N SER A 177 14.39 19.87 3.59
CA SER A 177 13.96 21.28 3.52
C SER A 177 14.07 21.96 4.89
N VAL A 178 13.70 21.26 5.97
CA VAL A 178 13.85 21.71 7.35
C VAL A 178 15.33 21.83 7.73
N ALA A 179 16.14 20.82 7.42
CA ALA A 179 17.57 20.84 7.70
C ALA A 179 18.28 22.01 6.99
N ARG A 180 17.84 22.35 5.77
CA ARG A 180 18.32 23.55 5.06
C ARG A 180 17.90 24.84 5.77
N LYS A 181 16.65 24.94 6.24
CA LYS A 181 16.18 26.13 7.00
C LYS A 181 17.00 26.35 8.28
N GLN A 182 17.49 25.27 8.89
CA GLN A 182 18.35 25.32 10.08
C GLN A 182 19.83 25.59 9.76
N GLY A 183 20.19 25.79 8.49
CA GLY A 183 21.57 26.09 8.08
C GLY A 183 22.53 24.90 8.13
N VAL A 184 22.03 23.67 8.31
CA VAL A 184 22.88 22.47 8.41
C VAL A 184 23.52 22.10 7.06
N TRP A 185 22.84 22.40 5.94
CA TRP A 185 23.28 22.05 4.59
C TRP A 185 23.35 23.28 3.69
N GLY A 186 24.47 23.42 2.97
CA GLY A 186 24.62 24.43 1.92
C GLY A 186 23.69 24.17 0.72
N GLU A 187 23.37 25.24 -0.03
CA GLU A 187 22.44 25.18 -1.17
C GLU A 187 22.85 24.14 -2.22
N GLN A 188 24.15 24.02 -2.51
CA GLN A 188 24.68 23.05 -3.45
C GLN A 188 24.50 21.60 -2.98
N ALA A 189 24.78 21.31 -1.69
CA ALA A 189 24.64 19.97 -1.13
C ALA A 189 23.17 19.53 -1.13
N PHE A 190 22.27 20.45 -0.82
CA PHE A 190 20.83 20.19 -0.85
C PHE A 190 20.30 19.84 -2.24
N ILE A 191 20.82 20.49 -3.29
CA ILE A 191 20.46 20.18 -4.69
C ILE A 191 20.99 18.80 -5.08
N VAL A 192 22.26 18.51 -4.80
CA VAL A 192 22.89 17.22 -5.09
C VAL A 192 22.11 16.07 -4.44
N LEU A 193 21.73 16.23 -3.17
CA LEU A 193 20.92 15.22 -2.49
C LEU A 193 19.52 15.11 -3.07
N LEU A 194 18.86 16.22 -3.42
CA LEU A 194 17.52 16.15 -4.03
C LEU A 194 17.56 15.38 -5.35
N ILE A 195 18.57 15.63 -6.19
CA ILE A 195 18.80 14.89 -7.43
C ILE A 195 19.04 13.40 -7.11
N THR A 196 19.88 13.12 -6.12
CA THR A 196 20.17 11.75 -5.65
C THR A 196 18.88 11.03 -5.24
N VAL A 197 18.04 11.67 -4.42
CA VAL A 197 16.75 11.17 -3.96
C VAL A 197 15.85 10.84 -5.15
N PHE A 198 15.75 11.76 -6.11
CA PHE A 198 14.88 11.61 -7.27
C PHE A 198 15.34 10.46 -8.19
N VAL A 199 16.64 10.42 -8.52
CA VAL A 199 17.23 9.36 -9.35
C VAL A 199 17.10 7.99 -8.68
N ASN A 200 17.37 7.90 -7.38
CA ASN A 200 17.22 6.64 -6.65
C ASN A 200 15.77 6.15 -6.63
N THR A 201 14.79 7.04 -6.44
CA THR A 201 13.36 6.66 -6.47
C THR A 201 12.92 6.22 -7.86
N LEU A 202 13.35 6.91 -8.92
CA LEU A 202 13.06 6.51 -10.30
C LEU A 202 13.68 5.15 -10.65
N MET A 203 14.87 4.85 -10.13
CA MET A 203 15.56 3.57 -10.37
C MET A 203 15.00 2.44 -9.50
N ALA A 204 14.55 2.73 -8.28
CA ALA A 204 14.09 1.74 -7.30
C ALA A 204 12.88 0.94 -7.80
N GLY A 205 11.87 1.60 -8.37
CA GLY A 205 10.64 0.96 -8.85
C GLY A 205 10.90 -0.09 -9.94
N PRO A 206 11.50 0.30 -11.09
CA PRO A 206 11.85 -0.62 -12.17
C PRO A 206 12.82 -1.71 -11.72
N ALA A 207 13.82 -1.39 -10.89
CA ALA A 207 14.77 -2.38 -10.39
C ALA A 207 14.09 -3.45 -9.52
N ALA A 208 13.22 -3.04 -8.59
CA ALA A 208 12.46 -3.97 -7.77
C ALA A 208 11.50 -4.82 -8.63
N ALA A 209 10.77 -4.18 -9.56
CA ALA A 209 9.87 -4.88 -10.46
C ALA A 209 10.60 -5.90 -11.36
N ALA A 210 11.78 -5.58 -11.87
CA ALA A 210 12.58 -6.48 -12.69
C ALA A 210 13.03 -7.72 -11.90
N ILE A 211 13.41 -7.55 -10.63
CA ILE A 211 13.81 -8.68 -9.77
C ILE A 211 12.60 -9.57 -9.46
N VAL A 212 11.45 -8.98 -9.11
CA VAL A 212 10.22 -9.73 -8.81
C VAL A 212 9.67 -10.44 -10.06
N ARG A 213 9.64 -9.78 -11.23
CA ARG A 213 9.22 -10.41 -12.49
C ARG A 213 10.12 -11.60 -12.86
N ARG A 214 11.42 -11.49 -12.59
CA ARG A 214 12.37 -12.59 -12.82
C ARG A 214 12.12 -13.77 -11.88
N GLU A 215 11.66 -13.53 -10.67
CA GLU A 215 11.27 -14.58 -9.72
C GLU A 215 10.00 -15.30 -10.18
N ARG A 216 8.94 -14.57 -10.52
CA ARG A 216 7.72 -15.14 -11.12
C ARG A 216 8.04 -16.01 -12.33
N SER A 217 8.86 -15.50 -13.25
CA SER A 217 9.26 -16.24 -14.46
C SER A 217 10.07 -17.51 -14.16
N ALA A 218 10.85 -17.54 -13.08
CA ALA A 218 11.60 -18.72 -12.66
C ALA A 218 10.69 -19.77 -12.00
N PHE A 219 9.64 -19.35 -11.29
CA PHE A 219 8.63 -20.24 -10.73
C PHE A 219 7.69 -20.83 -11.77
N ARG A 220 7.36 -20.07 -12.83
CA ARG A 220 6.55 -20.57 -13.96
C ARG A 220 7.10 -21.84 -14.63
N TYR A 221 8.40 -22.12 -14.43
CA TYR A 221 9.07 -23.30 -14.97
C TYR A 221 9.23 -24.46 -13.95
N HIS A 222 8.97 -24.22 -12.66
CA HIS A 222 9.09 -25.26 -11.63
C HIS A 222 7.69 -25.71 -11.19
N SER A 223 7.10 -26.61 -11.97
CA SER A 223 5.88 -27.33 -11.61
C SER A 223 6.09 -28.05 -10.27
N GLN A 224 5.53 -27.52 -9.18
CA GLN A 224 5.52 -28.21 -7.90
C GLN A 224 4.47 -29.32 -7.97
N GLY A 225 4.90 -30.53 -8.29
CA GLY A 225 4.09 -31.72 -8.02
C GLY A 225 3.92 -31.88 -6.51
N LEU A 226 2.77 -32.42 -6.07
CA LEU A 226 2.48 -32.71 -4.65
C LEU A 226 3.62 -33.46 -3.93
N GLU A 227 4.39 -34.24 -4.67
CA GLU A 227 5.51 -35.05 -4.19
C GLU A 227 6.70 -34.23 -3.65
N TRP A 228 6.85 -32.97 -4.09
CA TRP A 228 7.96 -32.10 -3.69
C TRP A 228 7.60 -31.11 -2.57
N THR A 229 6.34 -31.10 -2.14
CA THR A 229 5.88 -30.31 -0.99
C THR A 229 6.36 -30.99 0.29
N ARG A 230 7.23 -30.30 1.04
CA ARG A 230 7.71 -30.78 2.35
C ARG A 230 6.52 -31.09 3.27
N LEU A 231 6.48 -32.30 3.82
CA LEU A 231 5.42 -32.78 4.74
C LEU A 231 5.28 -31.97 6.06
N ASP A 232 6.17 -31.00 6.31
CA ASP A 232 6.11 -30.09 7.47
C ASP A 232 5.51 -28.70 7.13
N GLY A 233 5.09 -28.47 5.89
CA GLY A 233 4.49 -27.20 5.43
C GLY A 233 2.97 -27.18 5.46
N GLU A 234 2.38 -25.99 5.59
CA GLU A 234 0.93 -25.78 5.46
C GLU A 234 0.44 -26.15 4.07
N LEU A 235 -0.64 -26.95 3.98
CA LEU A 235 -1.27 -27.25 2.70
C LEU A 235 -2.11 -26.04 2.26
N ARG A 236 -1.63 -25.34 1.23
CA ARG A 236 -2.33 -24.19 0.64
C ARG A 236 -3.24 -24.65 -0.49
N VAL A 237 -4.55 -24.54 -0.28
CA VAL A 237 -5.56 -24.91 -1.27
C VAL A 237 -6.21 -23.64 -1.80
N LEU A 238 -6.17 -23.44 -3.12
CA LEU A 238 -6.87 -22.35 -3.79
C LEU A 238 -8.20 -22.86 -4.34
N THR A 239 -9.31 -22.35 -3.80
CA THR A 239 -10.66 -22.62 -4.30
C THR A 239 -11.14 -21.46 -5.15
N CYS A 240 -11.57 -21.74 -6.37
CA CYS A 240 -12.13 -20.75 -7.27
C CYS A 240 -13.66 -20.79 -7.19
N VAL A 241 -14.32 -19.63 -7.18
CA VAL A 241 -15.79 -19.55 -7.08
C VAL A 241 -16.32 -18.47 -8.00
N HIS A 242 -17.35 -18.78 -8.80
CA HIS A 242 -18.01 -17.82 -9.71
C HIS A 242 -19.26 -17.20 -9.11
N GLY A 243 -19.81 -17.77 -8.03
CA GLY A 243 -21.01 -17.25 -7.38
C GLY A 243 -21.30 -17.92 -6.03
N PRO A 244 -22.29 -17.41 -5.28
CA PRO A 244 -22.52 -17.79 -3.88
C PRO A 244 -22.90 -19.27 -3.69
N ARG A 245 -23.41 -19.94 -4.74
CA ARG A 245 -23.82 -21.35 -4.68
C ARG A 245 -22.65 -22.33 -4.68
N ASP A 246 -21.51 -21.93 -5.23
CA ASP A 246 -20.34 -22.81 -5.36
C ASP A 246 -19.39 -22.70 -4.16
N VAL A 247 -19.59 -21.70 -3.30
CA VAL A 247 -18.75 -21.41 -2.13
C VAL A 247 -18.71 -22.59 -1.17
N LEU A 248 -19.87 -23.01 -0.69
CA LEU A 248 -20.00 -24.07 0.32
C LEU A 248 -19.45 -25.43 -0.16
N PRO A 249 -19.80 -25.95 -1.35
CA PRO A 249 -19.25 -27.23 -1.81
C PRO A 249 -17.73 -27.17 -2.03
N MET A 250 -17.18 -26.04 -2.49
CA MET A 250 -15.73 -25.88 -2.66
C MET A 250 -14.99 -25.81 -1.32
N LEU A 251 -15.57 -25.15 -0.31
CA LEU A 251 -15.04 -25.12 1.05
C LEU A 251 -15.10 -26.49 1.72
N SER A 252 -16.21 -27.22 1.58
CA SER A 252 -16.33 -28.59 2.08
C SER A 252 -15.35 -29.55 1.40
N LEU A 253 -15.11 -29.40 0.08
CA LEU A 253 -14.07 -30.18 -0.61
C LEU A 253 -12.67 -29.80 -0.14
N ALA A 254 -12.41 -28.52 0.09
CA ALA A 254 -11.13 -28.07 0.64
C ALA A 254 -10.89 -28.62 2.06
N GLU A 255 -11.93 -28.65 2.90
CA GLU A 255 -11.89 -29.27 4.23
C GLU A 255 -11.62 -30.78 4.14
N LEU A 256 -12.30 -31.49 3.24
CA LEU A 256 -12.08 -32.93 3.02
C LEU A 256 -10.70 -33.25 2.45
N SER A 257 -10.11 -32.33 1.68
CA SER A 257 -8.79 -32.51 1.05
C SER A 257 -7.63 -32.41 2.04
N GLY A 258 -7.87 -31.90 3.24
CA GLY A 258 -6.84 -31.71 4.24
C GLY A 258 -6.90 -32.71 5.38
N GLY A 259 -5.83 -33.48 5.53
CA GLY A 259 -5.73 -34.56 6.52
C GLY A 259 -4.83 -34.20 7.69
N THR A 260 -5.31 -34.49 8.90
CA THR A 260 -4.61 -34.63 10.19
C THR A 260 -4.05 -33.37 10.89
N SER A 261 -4.10 -33.39 12.23
CA SER A 261 -3.68 -32.32 13.17
C SER A 261 -2.21 -31.89 13.10
N ARG A 262 -1.40 -32.45 12.19
CA ARG A 262 0.04 -32.14 12.06
C ARG A 262 0.36 -31.12 10.96
N THR A 263 -0.54 -30.91 10.00
CA THR A 263 -0.35 -29.96 8.89
C THR A 263 -1.58 -29.07 8.76
N PRO A 264 -1.57 -27.83 9.30
CA PRO A 264 -2.71 -26.94 9.18
C PRO A 264 -2.97 -26.58 7.71
N ILE A 265 -4.25 -26.45 7.37
CA ILE A 265 -4.72 -26.13 6.02
C ILE A 265 -5.02 -24.64 5.95
N ALA A 266 -4.46 -23.97 4.95
CA ALA A 266 -4.81 -22.59 4.63
C ALA A 266 -5.63 -22.59 3.33
N VAL A 267 -6.93 -22.29 3.45
CA VAL A 267 -7.83 -22.24 2.30
C VAL A 267 -7.93 -20.81 1.79
N TYR A 268 -7.63 -20.63 0.51
CA TYR A 268 -7.72 -19.36 -0.17
C TYR A 268 -8.86 -19.38 -1.16
N LEU A 269 -9.84 -18.49 -0.98
CA LEU A 269 -11.03 -18.44 -1.82
C LEU A 269 -10.87 -17.30 -2.85
N LEU A 270 -10.69 -17.65 -4.12
CA LEU A 270 -10.63 -16.72 -5.25
C LEU A 270 -12.02 -16.60 -5.89
N HIS A 271 -12.68 -15.47 -5.65
CA HIS A 271 -13.93 -15.14 -6.29
C HIS A 271 -13.68 -14.53 -7.68
N LEU A 272 -14.07 -15.26 -8.72
CA LEU A 272 -13.99 -14.82 -10.12
C LEU A 272 -15.28 -14.10 -10.51
N VAL A 273 -15.16 -12.78 -10.72
CA VAL A 273 -16.26 -11.94 -11.19
C VAL A 273 -16.08 -11.69 -12.68
N GLU A 274 -17.10 -12.03 -13.47
CA GLU A 274 -17.08 -11.75 -14.91
C GLU A 274 -17.21 -10.24 -15.20
N LEU A 275 -16.32 -9.71 -16.04
CA LEU A 275 -16.47 -8.37 -16.60
C LEU A 275 -17.68 -8.33 -17.54
N THR A 276 -18.85 -7.94 -17.03
CA THR A 276 -19.97 -7.52 -17.88
C THR A 276 -19.72 -6.11 -18.41
N GLN A 277 -20.30 -5.76 -19.56
CA GLN A 277 -20.08 -4.49 -20.28
C GLN A 277 -20.29 -3.22 -19.41
N LYS A 278 -21.14 -3.29 -18.37
CA LYS A 278 -21.31 -2.22 -17.36
C LYS A 278 -20.10 -2.03 -16.43
N TYR A 279 -19.47 -3.12 -16.02
CA TYR A 279 -18.31 -3.12 -15.12
C TYR A 279 -17.01 -2.80 -15.86
N ALA A 280 -16.92 -3.14 -17.15
CA ALA A 280 -15.82 -2.73 -18.02
C ALA A 280 -15.66 -1.21 -18.09
N ILE A 281 -16.76 -0.45 -18.08
CA ILE A 281 -16.72 1.02 -18.10
C ILE A 281 -16.21 1.58 -16.77
N THR A 282 -16.65 1.02 -15.63
CA THR A 282 -16.19 1.44 -14.30
C THR A 282 -14.71 1.10 -14.09
N LEU A 283 -14.28 -0.07 -14.56
CA LEU A 283 -12.88 -0.52 -14.49
C LEU A 283 -12.00 0.30 -15.45
N MET A 284 -12.49 0.65 -16.64
CA MET A 284 -11.83 1.60 -17.56
C MET A 284 -11.79 3.04 -17.04
N TYR A 285 -12.78 3.50 -16.26
CA TYR A 285 -12.72 4.81 -15.60
C TYR A 285 -11.66 4.86 -14.49
N HIS A 286 -11.31 3.70 -13.90
CA HIS A 286 -10.20 3.58 -12.95
C HIS A 286 -8.87 3.21 -13.64
N GLN A 287 -8.90 2.67 -14.87
CA GLN A 287 -7.75 2.40 -15.73
C GLN A 287 -7.62 3.44 -16.85
N ARG A 288 -7.13 4.64 -16.52
CA ARG A 288 -6.19 5.48 -17.33
C ARG A 288 -6.18 6.92 -16.82
N PRO A 289 -5.03 7.64 -16.84
CA PRO A 289 -4.06 7.62 -17.94
C PRO A 289 -2.80 6.80 -17.64
N GLU A 290 -2.51 5.89 -18.56
CA GLU A 290 -1.25 5.21 -18.78
C GLU A 290 -0.18 6.18 -19.29
N GLN A 291 1.07 5.87 -18.95
CA GLN A 291 2.13 5.79 -19.94
C GLN A 291 2.90 4.47 -19.70
N ASP A 292 2.82 3.59 -20.69
CA ASP A 292 3.68 2.46 -21.04
C ASP A 292 4.39 1.71 -19.90
N VAL A 293 3.83 0.59 -19.43
CA VAL A 293 4.56 -0.72 -19.34
C VAL A 293 3.53 -1.87 -19.27
N ASP A 294 3.72 -2.82 -20.18
CA ASP A 294 3.12 -4.15 -20.29
C ASP A 294 2.57 -4.82 -19.02
N SER A 295 1.29 -5.21 -19.15
CA SER A 295 0.62 -6.38 -18.57
C SER A 295 1.09 -6.81 -17.18
N VAL A 296 0.38 -6.32 -16.18
CA VAL A 296 0.32 -6.92 -14.84
C VAL A 296 -1.15 -7.16 -14.55
N GLY A 297 -1.58 -8.44 -14.66
CA GLY A 297 -2.87 -8.91 -14.19
C GLY A 297 -3.02 -8.51 -12.72
N GLY A 298 -3.94 -7.59 -12.46
CA GLY A 298 -4.19 -7.05 -11.14
C GLY A 298 -5.06 -8.00 -10.34
N VAL A 299 -4.46 -8.80 -9.47
CA VAL A 299 -5.15 -9.29 -8.27
C VAL A 299 -5.35 -8.05 -7.40
N ILE A 300 -6.54 -7.46 -7.45
CA ILE A 300 -6.90 -6.28 -6.65
C ILE A 300 -7.16 -6.76 -5.23
N ALA A 301 -6.10 -6.83 -4.43
CA ALA A 301 -6.21 -6.80 -2.98
C ALA A 301 -6.34 -5.32 -2.55
N GLY A 302 -7.55 -4.76 -2.60
CA GLY A 302 -7.78 -3.38 -2.15
C GLY A 302 -9.20 -2.85 -2.36
N ASP A 303 -9.90 -2.65 -1.24
CA ASP A 303 -11.01 -1.73 -0.96
C ASP A 303 -12.07 -1.45 -2.05
N ASP A 304 -13.26 -2.03 -1.80
CA ASP A 304 -14.54 -1.32 -1.83
C ASP A 304 -14.99 -0.62 -3.13
N ALA A 305 -14.68 -1.18 -4.28
CA ALA A 305 -15.56 -1.05 -5.43
C ALA A 305 -16.44 -2.32 -5.50
N ASP A 306 -17.75 -2.12 -5.42
CA ASP A 306 -18.82 -3.14 -5.42
C ASP A 306 -18.90 -3.90 -6.76
N TYR A 307 -17.80 -4.55 -7.17
CA TYR A 307 -17.74 -5.39 -8.36
C TYR A 307 -18.37 -6.74 -8.03
N GLY A 308 -19.54 -7.03 -8.60
CA GLY A 308 -20.31 -8.26 -8.36
C GLY A 308 -21.54 -8.08 -7.44
N GLY A 309 -21.82 -6.87 -6.94
CA GLY A 309 -23.08 -6.54 -6.25
C GLY A 309 -23.47 -7.49 -5.10
N ASP A 310 -24.72 -7.98 -5.12
CA ASP A 310 -25.26 -8.87 -4.08
C ASP A 310 -24.53 -10.24 -4.01
N ASP A 311 -23.88 -10.69 -5.08
CA ASP A 311 -23.22 -11.99 -5.12
C ASP A 311 -21.97 -12.00 -4.23
N VAL A 312 -21.15 -10.94 -4.26
CA VAL A 312 -19.98 -10.81 -3.35
C VAL A 312 -20.42 -10.75 -1.89
N ARG A 313 -21.53 -10.07 -1.61
CA ARG A 313 -22.10 -10.01 -0.25
C ARG A 313 -22.54 -11.38 0.22
N GLN A 314 -23.24 -12.13 -0.62
CA GLN A 314 -23.68 -13.48 -0.29
C GLN A 314 -22.49 -14.42 -0.08
N VAL A 315 -21.45 -14.31 -0.91
CA VAL A 315 -20.20 -15.07 -0.74
C VAL A 315 -19.55 -14.75 0.61
N ASN A 316 -19.43 -13.48 0.99
CA ASN A 316 -18.84 -13.08 2.27
C ASN A 316 -19.63 -13.60 3.47
N VAL A 317 -20.97 -13.53 3.41
CA VAL A 317 -21.84 -14.07 4.47
C VAL A 317 -21.66 -15.59 4.61
N VAL A 318 -21.59 -16.32 3.50
CA VAL A 318 -21.40 -17.78 3.52
C VAL A 318 -20.02 -18.16 4.06
N VAL A 319 -18.96 -17.42 3.68
CA VAL A 319 -17.61 -17.67 4.19
C VAL A 319 -17.48 -17.33 5.67
N ASP A 320 -18.08 -16.23 6.14
CA ASP A 320 -18.08 -15.87 7.56
C ASP A 320 -18.83 -16.90 8.40
N ALA A 321 -19.94 -17.42 7.90
CA ALA A 321 -20.68 -18.50 8.55
C ALA A 321 -19.84 -19.77 8.64
N PHE A 322 -19.20 -20.17 7.54
CA PHE A 322 -18.32 -21.35 7.49
C PHE A 322 -17.09 -21.19 8.40
N THR A 323 -16.50 -20.00 8.48
CA THR A 323 -15.31 -19.72 9.31
C THR A 323 -15.64 -19.68 10.81
N ARG A 324 -16.90 -19.42 11.18
CA ARG A 324 -17.35 -19.53 12.58
C ARG A 324 -17.60 -20.98 13.00
N GLU A 325 -18.01 -21.82 12.06
CA GLU A 325 -18.38 -23.22 12.31
C GLU A 325 -17.16 -24.15 12.19
N SER A 326 -16.27 -23.87 11.25
CA SER A 326 -14.99 -24.58 11.07
C SER A 326 -13.84 -23.83 11.73
N SER A 327 -12.85 -24.56 12.26
CA SER A 327 -11.62 -23.96 12.81
C SER A 327 -10.58 -23.57 11.75
N ILE A 328 -10.99 -23.52 10.48
CA ILE A 328 -10.12 -23.30 9.32
C ILE A 328 -10.13 -21.82 8.96
N THR A 329 -8.95 -21.22 8.85
CA THR A 329 -8.80 -19.84 8.39
C THR A 329 -8.97 -19.76 6.88
N VAL A 330 -10.07 -19.13 6.42
CA VAL A 330 -10.34 -18.87 5.00
C VAL A 330 -9.89 -17.45 4.65
N ARG A 331 -9.09 -17.30 3.61
CA ARG A 331 -8.61 -16.00 3.14
C ARG A 331 -9.15 -15.70 1.74
N GLN A 332 -9.96 -14.64 1.64
CA GLN A 332 -10.65 -14.29 0.41
C GLN A 332 -9.81 -13.38 -0.50
N MET A 333 -9.93 -13.59 -1.80
CA MET A 333 -9.38 -12.77 -2.87
C MET A 333 -10.42 -12.63 -3.98
N THR A 334 -10.43 -11.49 -4.67
CA THR A 334 -11.32 -11.23 -5.80
C THR A 334 -10.49 -10.98 -7.05
N ALA A 335 -10.85 -11.65 -8.15
CA ALA A 335 -10.31 -11.38 -9.47
C ALA A 335 -11.46 -10.98 -10.40
N VAL A 336 -11.31 -9.85 -11.09
CA VAL A 336 -12.32 -9.30 -12.00
C VAL A 336 -11.74 -9.35 -13.40
N SER A 337 -12.24 -10.26 -14.24
CA SER A 337 -11.69 -10.48 -15.58
C SER A 337 -12.74 -10.88 -16.61
N SER A 338 -12.41 -10.73 -17.88
CA SER A 338 -13.24 -11.30 -18.95
C SER A 338 -13.10 -12.82 -18.94
N TYR A 339 -14.15 -13.56 -19.29
CA TYR A 339 -14.13 -15.03 -19.33
C TYR A 339 -12.92 -15.60 -20.10
N ALA A 340 -12.49 -14.93 -21.17
CA ALA A 340 -11.32 -15.33 -21.94
C ALA A 340 -10.01 -15.33 -21.13
N ASN A 341 -9.85 -14.41 -20.17
CA ASN A 341 -8.63 -14.20 -19.40
C ASN A 341 -8.72 -14.74 -17.96
N MET A 342 -9.89 -15.19 -17.51
CA MET A 342 -10.09 -15.74 -16.15
C MET A 342 -9.12 -16.87 -15.80
N HIS A 343 -8.73 -17.68 -16.79
CA HIS A 343 -7.77 -18.76 -16.58
C HIS A 343 -6.37 -18.22 -16.18
N GLU A 344 -5.98 -17.05 -16.69
CA GLU A 344 -4.73 -16.38 -16.33
C GLU A 344 -4.78 -15.88 -14.89
N ASP A 345 -5.94 -15.39 -14.43
CA ASP A 345 -6.13 -14.96 -13.04
C ASP A 345 -6.11 -16.11 -12.04
N VAL A 346 -6.67 -17.28 -12.42
CA VAL A 346 -6.55 -18.50 -11.61
C VAL A 346 -5.09 -18.93 -11.50
N CYS A 347 -4.34 -18.90 -12.60
CA CYS A 347 -2.93 -19.25 -12.61
C CYS A 347 -2.09 -18.26 -11.79
N ASN A 348 -2.32 -16.96 -11.96
CA ASN A 348 -1.64 -15.89 -11.21
C ASN A 348 -1.96 -15.98 -9.71
N GLY A 349 -3.22 -16.21 -9.35
CA GLY A 349 -3.64 -16.41 -7.96
C GLY A 349 -2.99 -17.65 -7.33
N ALA A 350 -2.90 -18.76 -8.08
CA ALA A 350 -2.21 -19.96 -7.64
C ALA A 350 -0.71 -19.71 -7.42
N GLU A 351 -0.07 -18.92 -8.29
CA GLU A 351 1.33 -18.55 -8.18
C GLU A 351 1.60 -17.63 -6.99
N ASP A 352 0.79 -16.59 -6.79
CA ASP A 352 0.94 -15.61 -5.71
C ASP A 352 0.81 -16.27 -4.32
N ILE A 353 -0.09 -17.25 -4.21
CA ILE A 353 -0.35 -17.98 -2.96
C ILE A 353 0.62 -19.15 -2.78
N ARG A 354 1.29 -19.59 -3.86
CA ARG A 354 2.02 -20.85 -3.95
C ARG A 354 1.11 -22.03 -3.59
N ALA A 355 -0.05 -22.10 -4.25
CA ALA A 355 -1.06 -23.11 -4.00
C ALA A 355 -0.55 -24.50 -4.45
N CYS A 356 -0.72 -25.51 -3.58
CA CYS A 356 -0.39 -26.90 -3.89
C CYS A 356 -1.53 -27.62 -4.61
N LEU A 357 -2.76 -27.17 -4.38
CA LEU A 357 -3.98 -27.72 -4.96
C LEU A 357 -4.87 -26.57 -5.42
N VAL A 358 -5.32 -26.63 -6.67
CA VAL A 358 -6.27 -25.66 -7.23
C VAL A 358 -7.59 -26.39 -7.51
N LEU A 359 -8.66 -25.95 -6.86
CA LEU A 359 -10.02 -26.45 -7.04
C LEU A 359 -10.78 -25.43 -7.88
N ALA A 360 -11.05 -25.77 -9.14
CA ALA A 360 -11.80 -24.94 -10.06
C ALA A 360 -13.20 -25.53 -10.33
N PRO A 361 -14.27 -24.71 -10.33
CA PRO A 361 -15.61 -25.17 -10.65
C PRO A 361 -15.67 -25.47 -12.15
N SER A 362 -16.08 -26.68 -12.50
CA SER A 362 -16.31 -27.07 -13.88
C SER A 362 -17.59 -26.40 -14.39
N THR A 363 -17.46 -25.27 -15.07
CA THR A 363 -18.59 -24.66 -15.78
C THR A 363 -18.92 -25.50 -17.02
N ARG A 364 -20.06 -26.17 -17.01
CA ARG A 364 -20.56 -26.86 -18.22
C ARG A 364 -21.00 -25.78 -19.19
N SER A 365 -20.27 -25.64 -20.30
CA SER A 365 -20.64 -24.79 -21.43
C SER A 365 -22.13 -24.97 -21.76
N ARG A 366 -22.95 -23.96 -21.47
CA ARG A 366 -24.23 -23.79 -22.15
C ARG A 366 -23.89 -23.10 -23.47
N GLY A 367 -23.53 -23.91 -24.45
CA GLY A 367 -23.50 -23.46 -25.84
C GLY A 367 -24.92 -23.07 -26.25
N THR A 368 -25.13 -21.78 -26.47
CA THR A 368 -26.07 -21.23 -27.47
C THR A 368 -25.58 -19.85 -27.85
#